data_AF-A0A528AXD9-F1
#
_entry.id   AF-A0A528AXD9-F1
#
_cell.length_a   1.000
_cell.length_b   1.000
_cell.length_c   1.000
_cell.angle_alpha   90.00
_cell.angle_beta   90.00
_cell.angle_gamma   90.00
#
_symmetry.space_group_name_H-M   'P 1'
#
loop_
_entity.id
_entity.type
_entity.pdbx_description
1 polymer ?
#
loop_
_entity_poly.entity_id
_entity_poly.type
_entity_poly.pdbx_seq_one_letter_code
_entity_poly.pdbx_strand_id
1 'polypeptide(L)'
;PYDDGSLKFDYPEGRVYLTQGIYIPEYFHRMIETLNIALFSTLVGSTFGFLLCFLAAGNITASRWLRFTTRRFLEIVRAFPEIVIAGFFLAVFSLGPIPAILAVSIHTVGALGKM
;
A
#
# COMPACT_ATOMS: atom_id res chain seq x y z
N PRO A 1 24.96 -26.92 18.11
CA PRO A 1 24.20 -27.80 19.01
C PRO A 1 24.05 -27.14 20.38
N TYR A 2 22.82 -27.04 20.89
CA TYR A 2 22.62 -26.75 22.32
C TYR A 2 23.08 -27.98 23.14
N ASP A 3 23.16 -27.83 24.45
CA ASP A 3 23.71 -28.83 25.38
C ASP A 3 22.92 -30.17 25.39
N ASP A 4 21.78 -30.23 24.68
CA ASP A 4 20.90 -31.40 24.48
C ASP A 4 21.02 -32.06 23.09
N GLY A 5 21.87 -31.51 22.19
CA GLY A 5 22.09 -32.05 20.85
C GLY A 5 20.88 -31.99 19.90
N SER A 6 19.77 -31.38 20.29
CA SER A 6 18.54 -31.38 19.49
C SER A 6 18.40 -30.13 18.60
N LEU A 7 17.90 -30.35 17.38
CA LEU A 7 17.56 -29.31 16.40
C LEU A 7 16.09 -28.86 16.58
N LYS A 8 15.63 -28.67 17.82
CA LYS A 8 14.20 -28.52 18.16
C LYS A 8 13.49 -27.30 17.55
N PHE A 9 14.24 -26.34 17.01
CA PHE A 9 13.73 -25.14 16.32
C PHE A 9 14.23 -25.02 14.88
N ASP A 10 14.83 -26.07 14.33
CA ASP A 10 15.37 -26.08 12.96
C ASP A 10 14.26 -26.46 11.96
N TYR A 11 13.22 -25.62 11.86
CA TYR A 11 12.12 -25.84 10.92
C TYR A 11 12.63 -25.73 9.47
N PRO A 12 12.61 -26.79 8.65
CA PRO A 12 13.11 -26.75 7.26
C PRO A 12 12.21 -25.91 6.35
N GLU A 13 10.94 -25.76 6.72
CA GLU A 13 9.91 -25.00 6.00
C GLU A 13 9.93 -23.52 6.45
N GLY A 14 9.84 -22.59 5.49
CA GLY A 14 9.77 -21.15 5.76
C GLY A 14 11.11 -20.43 5.93
N ARG A 15 12.23 -20.98 5.41
CA ARG A 15 13.53 -20.30 5.38
C ARG A 15 13.70 -19.52 4.08
N VAL A 16 13.85 -18.19 4.19
CA VAL A 16 14.28 -17.35 3.07
C VAL A 16 15.79 -17.17 3.17
N TYR A 17 16.53 -17.81 2.27
CA TYR A 17 17.99 -17.72 2.22
C TYR A 17 18.42 -16.38 1.60
N LEU A 18 19.10 -15.54 2.37
CA LEU A 18 19.72 -14.31 1.87
C LEU A 18 21.09 -14.58 1.25
N THR A 19 21.81 -15.59 1.78
CA THR A 19 23.15 -16.02 1.35
C THR A 19 23.23 -17.55 1.41
N GLN A 20 24.27 -18.14 0.82
CA GLN A 20 24.58 -19.60 0.82
C GLN A 20 24.55 -20.28 2.21
N GLY A 21 24.55 -19.53 3.32
CA GLY A 21 24.43 -20.07 4.68
C GLY A 21 23.64 -19.22 5.68
N ILE A 22 23.02 -18.10 5.26
CA ILE A 22 22.27 -17.20 6.15
C ILE A 22 20.81 -17.20 5.70
N TYR A 23 19.91 -17.59 6.61
CA TYR A 23 18.47 -17.61 6.39
C TYR A 23 17.73 -16.72 7.38
N ILE A 24 16.59 -16.18 6.94
CA ILE A 24 15.64 -15.45 7.77
C ILE A 24 14.30 -16.22 7.77
N PRO A 25 13.55 -16.23 8.88
CA PRO A 25 12.19 -16.76 8.88
C PRO A 25 11.29 -16.03 7.87
N GLU A 26 10.48 -16.76 7.11
CA GLU A 26 9.61 -16.20 6.07
C GLU A 26 8.67 -15.12 6.62
N TYR A 27 8.17 -15.28 7.85
CA TYR A 27 7.31 -14.28 8.49
C TYR A 27 7.98 -12.90 8.62
N PHE A 28 9.29 -12.87 8.93
CA PHE A 28 10.04 -11.62 8.98
C PHE A 28 10.16 -10.99 7.60
N HIS A 29 10.38 -11.80 6.56
CA HIS A 29 10.41 -11.32 5.18
C HIS A 29 9.06 -10.72 4.77
N ARG A 30 7.94 -11.42 5.06
CA ARG A 30 6.58 -10.94 4.79
C ARG A 30 6.22 -9.69 5.59
N MET A 31 6.67 -9.58 6.84
CA MET A 31 6.47 -8.38 7.65
C MET A 31 7.19 -7.15 7.06
N ILE A 32 8.40 -7.33 6.52
CA ILE A 32 9.10 -6.25 5.82
C ILE A 32 8.37 -5.90 4.52
N GLU A 33 7.82 -6.89 3.81
CA GLU A 33 7.02 -6.67 2.62
C GLU A 33 5.77 -5.80 2.93
N THR A 34 5.02 -6.10 3.99
CA THR A 34 3.85 -5.29 4.39
C THR A 34 4.24 -3.88 4.83
N LEU A 35 5.37 -3.72 5.53
CA LEU A 35 5.89 -2.41 5.91
C LEU A 35 6.25 -1.58 4.68
N ASN A 36 6.94 -2.18 3.70
CA ASN A 36 7.29 -1.51 2.45
C ASN A 36 6.04 -1.10 1.65
N ILE A 37 5.03 -1.97 1.58
CA ILE A 37 3.74 -1.64 0.97
C ILE A 37 3.14 -0.41 1.65
N ALA A 38 3.04 -0.42 2.99
CA ALA A 38 2.42 0.68 3.74
C ALA A 38 3.18 2.01 3.55
N LEU A 39 4.51 2.00 3.67
CA LEU A 39 5.35 3.18 3.52
C LEU A 39 5.25 3.75 2.11
N PHE A 40 5.45 2.92 1.09
CA PHE A 40 5.42 3.36 -0.30
C PHE A 40 4.03 3.87 -0.68
N SER A 41 2.97 3.16 -0.29
CA SER A 41 1.60 3.54 -0.61
C SER A 41 1.21 4.87 0.03
N THR A 42 1.66 5.10 1.27
CA THR A 42 1.44 6.36 2.00
C THR A 42 2.18 7.51 1.36
N LEU A 43 3.45 7.32 0.97
CA LEU A 43 4.22 8.35 0.29
C LEU A 43 3.54 8.78 -1.01
N VAL A 44 3.22 7.82 -1.88
CA VAL A 44 2.56 8.08 -3.16
C VAL A 44 1.18 8.71 -2.94
N GLY A 45 0.36 8.11 -2.08
CA GLY A 45 -1.00 8.57 -1.80
C GLY A 45 -1.03 9.97 -1.17
N SER A 46 -0.10 10.27 -0.27
CA SER A 46 0.06 11.58 0.34
C SER A 46 0.52 12.64 -0.66
N THR A 47 1.50 12.33 -1.53
CA THR A 47 1.95 13.27 -2.56
C THR A 47 0.80 13.67 -3.50
N PHE A 48 0.06 12.70 -4.04
CA PHE A 48 -1.06 13.03 -4.93
C PHE A 48 -2.24 13.67 -4.18
N GLY A 49 -2.56 13.19 -2.98
CA GLY A 49 -3.59 13.80 -2.12
C GLY A 49 -3.29 15.26 -1.79
N PHE A 50 -2.03 15.56 -1.45
CA PHE A 50 -1.53 16.91 -1.18
C PHE A 50 -1.63 17.82 -2.41
N LEU A 51 -1.28 17.33 -3.60
CA LEU A 51 -1.44 18.13 -4.82
C LEU A 51 -2.92 18.42 -5.12
N LEU A 52 -3.79 17.41 -4.98
CA LEU A 52 -5.22 17.55 -5.27
C LEU A 52 -5.97 18.39 -4.23
N CYS A 53 -5.50 18.48 -2.98
CA CYS A 53 -6.16 19.29 -1.95
C CYS A 53 -6.14 20.79 -2.30
N PHE A 54 -5.07 21.30 -2.92
CA PHE A 54 -5.01 22.69 -3.40
C PHE A 54 -6.03 22.99 -4.50
N LEU A 55 -6.29 22.02 -5.39
CA LEU A 55 -7.30 22.14 -6.44
C LEU A 55 -8.73 22.06 -5.86
N ALA A 56 -8.92 21.33 -4.75
CA ALA A 56 -10.20 21.24 -4.06
C ALA A 56 -10.48 22.45 -3.14
N ALA A 57 -9.42 23.15 -2.71
CA ALA A 57 -9.48 24.29 -1.82
C ALA A 57 -10.20 25.49 -2.46
N GLY A 58 -11.24 25.98 -1.79
CA GLY A 58 -12.04 27.11 -2.28
C GLY A 58 -11.35 28.46 -2.22
N ASN A 59 -10.27 28.58 -1.46
CA ASN A 59 -9.50 29.82 -1.33
C ASN A 59 -8.46 29.99 -2.44
N ILE A 60 -7.92 28.90 -2.97
CA ILE A 60 -6.85 28.92 -3.99
C ILE A 60 -7.43 28.79 -5.39
N THR A 61 -8.44 27.92 -5.58
CA THR A 61 -9.01 27.68 -6.90
C THR A 61 -10.23 28.58 -7.14
N ALA A 62 -10.05 29.61 -7.97
CA ALA A 62 -11.13 30.52 -8.37
C ALA A 62 -12.18 29.87 -9.30
N SER A 63 -11.79 28.86 -10.09
CA SER A 63 -12.70 28.15 -11.00
C SER A 63 -13.61 27.19 -10.23
N ARG A 64 -14.90 27.55 -10.12
CA ARG A 64 -15.94 26.72 -9.49
C ARG A 64 -16.08 25.35 -10.18
N TRP A 65 -15.87 25.29 -11.49
CA TRP A 65 -15.95 24.05 -12.27
C TRP A 65 -14.81 23.10 -11.93
N LEU A 66 -13.56 23.58 -11.93
CA LEU A 66 -12.40 22.76 -11.56
C LEU A 66 -12.53 22.21 -10.14
N ARG A 67 -12.90 23.07 -9.18
CA ARG A 67 -13.13 22.65 -7.80
C ARG A 67 -14.23 21.60 -7.68
N PHE A 68 -15.34 21.76 -8.42
CA PHE A 68 -16.44 20.81 -8.40
C PHE A 68 -16.02 19.44 -8.94
N THR A 69 -15.33 19.41 -10.09
CA THR A 69 -14.83 18.17 -10.71
C THR A 69 -13.84 17.45 -9.81
N THR A 70 -12.84 18.14 -9.26
CA THR A 70 -11.86 17.55 -8.35
C THR A 70 -12.52 16.97 -7.09
N ARG A 71 -13.46 17.70 -6.48
CA ARG A 71 -14.18 17.22 -5.29
C ARG A 71 -15.03 16.00 -5.59
N ARG A 72 -15.70 15.97 -6.73
CA ARG A 72 -16.52 14.82 -7.14
C ARG A 72 -15.64 13.60 -7.42
N PHE A 73 -14.51 13.79 -8.08
CA PHE A 73 -13.54 12.73 -8.31
C PHE A 73 -13.04 12.11 -6.99
N LEU A 74 -12.62 12.95 -6.03
CA LEU A 74 -12.17 12.47 -4.71
C LEU A 74 -13.28 11.75 -3.92
N GLU A 75 -14.53 12.19 -4.05
CA GLU A 75 -15.68 11.50 -3.46
C GLU A 75 -15.89 10.10 -4.07
N ILE A 76 -15.76 9.97 -5.39
CA ILE A 76 -15.88 8.68 -6.07
C ILE A 76 -14.77 7.73 -5.63
N VAL A 77 -13.52 8.21 -5.58
CA VAL A 77 -12.38 7.39 -5.17
C VAL A 77 -12.54 6.85 -3.75
N ARG A 78 -13.13 7.62 -2.83
CA ARG A 78 -13.43 7.15 -1.46
C ARG A 78 -14.64 6.23 -1.36
N ALA A 79 -15.55 6.29 -2.32
CA ALA A 79 -16.78 5.49 -2.28
C ALA A 79 -16.50 4.02 -2.64
N PHE A 80 -15.45 3.74 -3.42
CA PHE A 80 -15.07 2.38 -3.77
C PHE A 80 -14.32 1.70 -2.62
N PRO A 81 -14.76 0.51 -2.17
CA PRO A 81 -14.03 -0.25 -1.16
C PRO A 81 -12.64 -0.66 -1.65
N GLU A 82 -11.63 -0.58 -0.77
CA GLU A 82 -10.25 -0.94 -1.10
C GLU A 82 -10.12 -2.38 -1.63
N ILE A 83 -10.91 -3.31 -1.07
CA ILE A 83 -10.87 -4.73 -1.46
C ILE A 83 -11.34 -4.95 -2.90
N VAL A 84 -12.24 -4.10 -3.40
CA VAL A 84 -12.74 -4.15 -4.78
C VAL A 84 -11.65 -3.67 -5.74
N ILE A 85 -10.96 -2.57 -5.38
CA ILE A 85 -9.84 -2.03 -6.15
C ILE A 85 -8.67 -3.02 -6.17
N ALA A 86 -8.35 -3.61 -5.01
CA ALA A 86 -7.32 -4.63 -4.90
C ALA A 86 -7.66 -5.87 -5.74
N GLY A 87 -8.91 -6.35 -5.69
CA GLY A 87 -9.37 -7.47 -6.52
C GLY A 87 -9.30 -7.18 -8.02
N PHE A 88 -9.67 -5.96 -8.45
CA PHE A 88 -9.51 -5.53 -9.83
C PHE A 88 -8.05 -5.54 -10.27
N PHE A 89 -7.15 -4.94 -9.48
CA PHE A 89 -5.73 -4.95 -9.81
C PHE A 89 -5.08 -6.34 -9.70
N LEU A 90 -5.58 -7.23 -8.85
CA LEU A 90 -5.16 -8.63 -8.80
C LEU A 90 -5.64 -9.42 -10.02
N ALA A 91 -6.74 -9.04 -10.66
CA ALA A 91 -7.13 -9.63 -11.93
C ALA A 91 -6.24 -9.16 -13.09
N VAL A 92 -5.78 -7.90 -13.03
CA VAL A 92 -4.93 -7.28 -14.06
C VAL A 92 -3.45 -7.67 -13.89
N PHE A 93 -2.97 -7.70 -12.65
CA PHE A 93 -1.60 -8.06 -12.26
C PHE A 93 -1.61 -9.37 -11.49
N SER A 94 -0.60 -10.22 -11.64
CA SER A 94 -0.50 -11.46 -10.86
C SER A 94 -0.45 -11.24 -9.33
N LEU A 95 -0.69 -12.32 -8.58
CA LEU A 95 -0.53 -12.36 -7.12
C LEU A 95 0.80 -11.75 -6.68
N GLY A 96 0.74 -10.73 -5.81
CA GLY A 96 1.92 -10.02 -5.32
C GLY A 96 1.57 -8.74 -4.55
N PRO A 97 2.59 -7.94 -4.18
CA PRO A 97 2.42 -6.71 -3.40
C PRO A 97 1.92 -5.52 -4.24
N ILE A 98 2.10 -5.55 -5.56
CA ILE A 98 1.78 -4.42 -6.46
C ILE A 98 0.27 -4.05 -6.43
N PRO A 99 -0.69 -5.00 -6.55
CA PRO A 99 -2.11 -4.68 -6.42
C PRO A 99 -2.47 -4.00 -5.10
N ALA A 100 -1.88 -4.46 -3.99
CA ALA A 100 -2.12 -3.90 -2.68
C ALA A 100 -1.62 -2.45 -2.59
N ILE A 101 -0.42 -2.18 -3.12
CA ILE A 101 0.15 -0.84 -3.17
C ILE A 101 -0.78 0.13 -3.91
N LEU A 102 -1.22 -0.25 -5.12
CA LEU A 102 -2.08 0.60 -5.94
C LEU A 102 -3.43 0.86 -5.28
N ALA A 103 -4.06 -0.18 -4.71
CA ALA A 103 -5.34 -0.05 -4.03
C ALA A 103 -5.26 0.91 -2.83
N VAL A 104 -4.26 0.71 -1.96
CA VAL A 104 -4.04 1.53 -0.77
C VAL A 104 -3.69 2.96 -1.15
N SER A 105 -2.81 3.18 -2.14
CA SER A 105 -2.47 4.52 -2.62
C SER A 105 -3.69 5.28 -3.12
N ILE A 106 -4.51 4.67 -3.99
CA ILE A 106 -5.71 5.31 -4.55
C ILE A 106 -6.70 5.69 -3.45
N HIS A 107 -6.98 4.76 -2.53
CA HIS A 107 -7.85 5.03 -1.39
C HIS A 107 -7.31 6.18 -0.51
N THR A 108 -6.00 6.20 -0.28
CA THR A 108 -5.31 7.25 0.50
C THR A 108 -5.40 8.62 -0.16
N VAL A 109 -5.26 8.72 -1.49
CA VAL A 109 -5.45 9.98 -2.25
C VAL A 109 -6.84 10.55 -2.03
N GLY A 110 -7.86 9.71 -2.19
CA GLY A 110 -9.26 10.10 -1.96
C GLY A 110 -9.47 10.59 -0.53
N ALA A 111 -8.88 9.90 0.45
CA ALA A 111 -8.98 10.24 1.86
C ALA A 111 -8.36 11.60 2.20
N LEU A 112 -7.14 11.86 1.71
CA LEU A 112 -6.35 13.06 2.05
C LEU A 112 -6.74 14.29 1.23
N GLY A 113 -7.16 14.15 -0.03
CA GLY A 113 -7.44 15.29 -0.91
C GLY A 113 -8.60 16.20 -0.47
N LYS A 114 -9.37 15.82 0.56
CA LYS A 114 -10.51 16.58 1.09
C LYS A 114 -10.32 17.04 2.55
N MET A 115 -9.15 16.77 3.14
CA MET A 115 -8.76 17.33 4.43
C MET A 115 -8.22 18.75 4.23
#